data_AF-A0A2N9WVD9-F1
#
_entry.id   AF-A0A2N9WVD9-F1
#
_cell.length_a   1.000
_cell.length_b   1.000
_cell.length_c   1.000
_cell.angle_alpha   90.00
_cell.angle_beta   90.00
_cell.angle_gamma   90.00
#
_symmetry.space_group_name_H-M   'P 1'
#
loop_
_entity.id
_entity.type
_entity.pdbx_description
1 polymer ?
#
loop_
_entity_poly.entity_id
_entity_poly.type
_entity_poly.pdbx_seq_one_letter_code
_entity_poly.pdbx_strand_id
1 'polypeptide(L)' 'MAEGYTLRQWLDEKRGRVKFLADKLQKHYSWVSQIANGNRKAPLDTAIKISELTGNAVSVESIAKAYKNKSSLLN' A
#
# COMPACT_ATOMS: atom_id res chain seq x y z
N MET A 1 -21.77 -1.14 1.47
CA MET A 1 -20.99 0.05 1.07
C MET A 1 -19.53 -0.32 1.23
N ALA A 2 -18.83 -0.64 0.14
CA ALA A 2 -17.41 -1.00 0.22
C ALA A 2 -16.59 0.30 0.33
N GLU A 3 -16.45 0.81 1.55
CA GLU A 3 -15.44 1.83 1.85
C GLU A 3 -14.08 1.15 1.68
N GLY A 4 -13.49 1.28 0.49
CA GLY A 4 -12.26 0.61 0.11
C GLY A 4 -11.16 0.89 1.13
N TYR A 5 -10.66 -0.17 1.77
CA TYR A 5 -9.66 -0.06 2.82
C TYR A 5 -8.41 0.63 2.29
N THR A 6 -7.79 1.50 3.10
CA THR A 6 -6.42 1.92 2.81
C THR A 6 -5.49 0.74 2.96
N LEU A 7 -4.37 0.73 2.22
CA LEU A 7 -3.36 -0.33 2.35
C LEU A 7 -2.91 -0.49 3.81
N ARG A 8 -2.81 0.61 4.57
CA ARG A 8 -2.46 0.58 5.98
C ARG A 8 -3.50 -0.14 6.84
N GLN A 9 -4.79 0.17 6.67
CA GLN A 9 -5.85 -0.51 7.42
C GLN A 9 -5.89 -2.00 7.10
N TRP A 10 -5.81 -2.37 5.82
CA TRP A 10 -5.77 -3.76 5.41
C TRP A 10 -4.55 -4.51 6.00
N LEU A 11 -3.39 -3.86 6.06
CA LEU A 11 -2.21 -4.45 6.69
C LEU A 11 -2.36 -4.64 8.21
N ASP A 12 -3.10 -3.76 8.88
CA ASP A 12 -3.28 -3.76 10.34
C ASP A 12 -4.27 -4.84 10.82
N GLU A 13 -5.31 -5.14 10.03
CA GLU A 13 -6.35 -6.13 10.35
C GLU A 13 -5.80 -7.54 10.65
N LYS A 14 -4.67 -7.94 10.05
CA LYS A 14 -4.09 -9.26 10.30
C LYS A 14 -2.57 -9.21 10.33
N ARG A 15 -2.01 -9.61 11.48
CA ARG A 15 -0.56 -9.82 11.65
C ARG A 15 -0.06 -10.78 10.57
N GLY A 16 0.98 -10.35 9.84
CA GLY A 16 1.61 -11.13 8.76
C GLY A 16 1.24 -10.71 7.33
N ARG A 17 0.19 -9.89 7.12
CA ARG A 17 -0.15 -9.36 5.78
C ARG A 17 0.98 -8.55 5.15
N VAL A 18 1.74 -7.81 5.95
CA VAL A 18 2.93 -7.07 5.49
C VAL A 18 3.98 -8.03 4.94
N LYS A 19 4.27 -9.12 5.66
CA LYS A 19 5.25 -10.14 5.25
C LYS A 19 4.78 -10.88 4.01
N PHE A 20 3.49 -11.19 3.92
CA PHE A 20 2.88 -11.81 2.75
C PHE A 20 3.04 -10.94 1.49
N LEU A 21 2.70 -9.65 1.56
CA LEU A 21 2.89 -8.74 0.43
C LEU A 21 4.36 -8.56 0.09
N ALA A 22 5.23 -8.46 1.09
CA ALA A 22 6.67 -8.33 0.89
C ALA A 22 7.25 -9.53 0.12
N ASP A 23 6.87 -10.75 0.52
CA ASP A 23 7.26 -11.99 -0.15
C ASP A 23 6.76 -12.04 -1.60
N LYS A 24 5.47 -11.78 -1.82
CA LYS A 24 4.84 -11.81 -3.15
C LYS A 24 5.39 -10.75 -4.10
N LEU A 25 5.76 -9.59 -3.58
CA LEU A 25 6.36 -8.51 -4.37
C LEU A 25 7.88 -8.66 -4.50
N GLN A 26 8.48 -9.66 -3.84
CA GLN A 26 9.93 -9.83 -3.74
C GLN A 26 10.61 -8.53 -3.26
N LYS A 27 10.01 -7.89 -2.26
CA LYS A 27 10.51 -6.66 -1.62
C LYS A 27 10.68 -6.87 -0.13
N HIS A 28 11.47 -6.01 0.49
CA HIS A 28 11.62 -6.01 1.94
C HIS A 28 10.34 -5.51 2.63
N TYR A 29 10.03 -5.99 3.83
CA TYR A 29 8.82 -5.59 4.57
C TYR A 29 8.75 -4.07 4.81
N SER A 30 9.89 -3.42 5.05
CA SER A 30 9.97 -1.98 5.22
C SER A 30 9.53 -1.20 3.98
N TRP A 31 9.72 -1.77 2.78
CA TRP A 31 9.27 -1.17 1.53
C TRP A 31 7.75 -1.12 1.45
N VAL A 32 7.07 -2.21 1.83
CA VAL A 32 5.60 -2.28 1.90
C VAL A 32 5.07 -1.31 2.96
N SER A 33 5.72 -1.25 4.13
CA SER A 33 5.36 -0.30 5.19
C SER A 33 5.55 1.16 4.76
N GLN A 34 6.57 1.47 3.96
CA GLN A 34 6.78 2.83 3.43
C GLN A 34 5.65 3.24 2.48
N ILE A 35 5.17 2.34 1.62
CA ILE A 35 4.04 2.60 0.73
C ILE A 35 2.74 2.77 1.53
N ALA A 36 2.47 1.87 2.46
CA ALA A 36 1.27 1.93 3.30
C ALA A 36 1.19 3.21 4.13
N ASN A 37 2.33 3.72 4.60
CA ASN A 37 2.42 4.98 5.33
C ASN A 37 2.46 6.23 4.43
N GLY A 38 2.48 6.06 3.10
CA GLY A 38 2.56 7.17 2.17
C GLY A 38 3.95 7.80 2.03
N ASN A 39 4.98 7.20 2.64
CA ASN A 39 6.36 7.69 2.57
C ASN A 39 7.05 7.34 1.25
N ARG A 40 6.46 6.43 0.46
CA ARG A 40 7.01 5.99 -0.82
C ARG A 40 5.90 5.81 -1.84
N LYS A 41 6.14 6.30 -3.06
CA LYS A 41 5.24 6.11 -4.19
C LYS A 41 5.35 4.65 -4.66
N ALA A 42 4.21 3.95 -4.73
CA ALA A 42 4.15 2.65 -5.40
C ALA A 42 4.15 2.86 -6.92
N PRO A 43 4.99 2.12 -7.68
CA PRO A 43 4.82 2.01 -9.13
C PRO A 43 3.42 1.49 -9.49
N LEU A 44 2.89 1.88 -10.64
CA LEU A 44 1.55 1.46 -11.09
C LEU A 44 1.42 -0.06 -11.13
N ASP A 45 2.41 -0.75 -11.71
CA ASP A 45 2.48 -2.22 -11.73
C ASP A 45 2.40 -2.84 -10.33
N THR A 46 3.06 -2.23 -9.34
CA THR A 46 2.98 -2.71 -7.96
C THR A 46 1.62 -2.41 -7.33
N ALA A 47 1.05 -1.23 -7.58
CA ALA A 47 -0.26 -0.88 -7.06
C ALA A 47 -1.35 -1.83 -7.59
N ILE A 48 -1.28 -2.21 -8.87
CA ILE A 48 -2.15 -3.24 -9.48
C ILE A 48 -1.95 -4.57 -8.77
N LYS A 49 -0.71 -5.06 -8.64
CA LYS A 49 -0.42 -6.31 -7.94
C LYS A 49 -0.91 -6.33 -6.49
N ILE A 50 -0.75 -5.23 -5.76
CA ILE A 50 -1.26 -5.12 -4.39
C ILE A 50 -2.80 -5.19 -4.40
N SER A 51 -3.47 -4.49 -5.31
CA SER A 51 -4.94 -4.56 -5.45
C SER A 51 -5.38 -6.00 -5.67
N GLU A 52 -4.74 -6.73 -6.59
CA GLU A 52 -5.03 -8.14 -6.86
C GLU A 52 -4.76 -9.04 -5.64
N LEU A 53 -3.60 -8.87 -4.98
CA LEU A 53 -3.21 -9.66 -3.80
C LEU A 53 -4.11 -9.41 -2.58
N THR A 54 -4.75 -8.23 -2.51
CA THR A 54 -5.74 -7.91 -1.49
C THR A 54 -7.16 -8.33 -1.87
N GLY A 55 -7.36 -8.99 -3.02
CA GLY A 55 -8.69 -9.37 -3.51
C GLY A 55 -9.56 -8.15 -3.83
N ASN A 56 -8.95 -7.07 -4.31
CA ASN A 56 -9.57 -5.76 -4.55
C ASN A 56 -10.14 -5.08 -3.30
N ALA A 57 -9.70 -5.50 -2.10
CA ALA A 57 -10.03 -4.80 -0.85
C ALA A 57 -9.35 -3.41 -0.79
N VAL A 58 -8.18 -3.28 -1.43
CA VAL A 58 -7.42 -2.03 -1.54
C VAL A 58 -7.28 -1.64 -3.01
N SER A 59 -7.95 -0.56 -3.42
CA SER A 59 -7.89 -0.10 -4.82
C SER A 59 -6.54 0.54 -5.17
N VAL A 60 -6.15 0.44 -6.45
CA VAL A 60 -4.97 1.12 -7.03
C VAL A 60 -4.98 2.62 -6.71
N GLU A 61 -6.15 3.26 -6.83
CA GLU A 61 -6.34 4.67 -6.50
C GLU A 61 -6.05 4.99 -5.03
N SER A 62 -6.49 4.13 -4.11
CA SER A 62 -6.23 4.31 -2.67
C SER A 62 -4.73 4.22 -2.37
N ILE A 63 -4.00 3.34 -3.05
CA ILE A 63 -2.54 3.20 -2.92
C ILE A 63 -1.84 4.45 -3.49
N ALA A 64 -2.29 4.94 -4.64
CA ALA A 64 -1.74 6.13 -5.28
C ALA A 64 -1.98 7.39 -4.43
N LYS A 65 -3.20 7.55 -3.88
CA LYS A 65 -3.59 8.65 -2.99
C LYS A 65 -2.87 8.61 -1.64
N ALA A 66 -2.48 7.42 -1.17
CA ALA A 66 -1.77 7.28 0.10
C ALA A 66 -0.39 7.97 0.07
N TYR A 67 0.23 8.13 -1.10
CA TYR A 67 1.52 8.79 -1.23
C TYR A 67 1.45 10.26 -0.82
N LYS A 68 2.00 10.57 0.36
CA LYS A 68 2.15 11.93 0.87
C LYS A 68 3.46 12.45 0.31
N ASN A 69 3.39 13.19 -0.80
CA ASN A 69 4.57 13.86 -1.31
C ASN A 69 5.11 14.82 -0.24
N LYS A 70 6.26 14.48 0.37
CA LYS A 70 6.91 15.33 1.39
C LYS A 70 7.30 16.71 0.82
N SER A 71 7.27 16.90 -0.50
CA SER A 71 7.50 18.19 -1.15
C SER A 71 6.34 19.19 -1.03
N SER A 72 5.23 18.87 -0.37
CA SER A 72 4.13 19.82 -0.14
C SER A 72 4.19 20.56 1.20
N LEU A 73 5.24 20.33 2.02
CA LEU A 73 5.41 20.93 3.36
C LEU A 73 6.63 21.87 3.46
N LEU A 74 7.17 22.31 2.32
CA LEU A 74 8.19 23.35 2.24
C LEU A 74 7.59 24.53 1.46
N ASN A 75 6.64 25.23 2.08
CA ASN A 75 6.26 26.60 1.74
C ASN A 75 6.48 27.45 2.98
#